data_AF-S5MMP9-F1
#
_entry.id   AF-S5MMP9-F1
#
_cell.length_a   1.000
_cell.length_b   1.000
_cell.length_c   1.000
_cell.angle_alpha   90.00
_cell.angle_beta   90.00
_cell.angle_gamma   90.00
#
_symmetry.space_group_name_H-M   'P 1'
#
loop_
_entity.id
_entity.type
_entity.pdbx_description
1 polymer ?
#
loop_
_entity_poly.entity_id
_entity_poly.type
_entity_poly.pdbx_seq_one_letter_code
_entity_poly.pdbx_strand_id
1 'polypeptide(L)'
;LFLSFSQSIILYSYLIFSYLGSIVNITDNFFSNINSIIFNECSFCFIMKDLKSNINLTTYFRTNSENFAQFERTLIILSENSKLIYFEGCSAPIFLESQLHIAVVELFIKTKANLKYSTIQNWYRGNQLGEGGLYNFTTKRGFCMNNSFLNWIQIEIGSIITWKYPSTYLIGKKSS
;
A
#
# COMPACT_ATOMS: atom_id res chain seq x y z
N LEU A 1 11.38 -9.98 -6.64
CA LEU A 1 10.42 -10.80 -5.87
C LEU A 1 9.08 -10.08 -5.86
N PHE A 2 8.01 -10.80 -6.14
CA PHE A 2 6.64 -10.30 -5.98
C PHE A 2 5.80 -11.45 -5.45
N LEU A 3 5.43 -11.38 -4.17
CA LEU A 3 4.86 -12.48 -3.41
C LEU A 3 3.74 -11.98 -2.50
N SER A 4 2.91 -12.90 -2.02
CA SER A 4 2.07 -12.61 -0.87
C SER A 4 2.94 -12.37 0.37
N PHE A 5 2.43 -11.59 1.31
CA PHE A 5 3.20 -11.23 2.50
C PHE A 5 3.46 -12.44 3.40
N SER A 6 2.50 -13.36 3.52
CA SER A 6 2.68 -14.62 4.25
C SER A 6 3.82 -15.47 3.70
N GLN A 7 3.89 -15.63 2.38
CA GLN A 7 5.01 -16.32 1.72
C GLN A 7 6.33 -15.58 1.92
N SER A 8 6.30 -14.24 1.88
CA SER A 8 7.50 -13.43 2.08
C SER A 8 8.08 -13.55 3.50
N ILE A 9 7.23 -13.68 4.51
CA ILE A 9 7.67 -13.92 5.90
C ILE A 9 8.36 -15.28 6.01
N ILE A 10 7.78 -16.33 5.42
CA ILE A 10 8.34 -17.69 5.49
C ILE A 10 9.68 -17.78 4.74
N LEU A 11 9.74 -17.23 3.52
CA LEU A 11 10.90 -17.39 2.63
C LEU A 11 12.00 -16.34 2.87
N TYR A 12 11.63 -15.14 3.32
CA TYR A 12 12.52 -13.97 3.41
C TYR A 12 12.31 -13.20 4.73
N SER A 13 12.13 -13.92 5.84
CA SER A 13 11.86 -13.36 7.18
C SER A 13 12.79 -12.22 7.58
N TYR A 14 14.10 -12.39 7.40
CA TYR A 14 15.10 -11.37 7.75
C TYR A 14 14.89 -10.06 6.98
N LEU A 15 14.54 -10.16 5.70
CA LEU A 15 14.27 -9.00 4.86
C LEU A 15 12.98 -8.30 5.31
N ILE A 16 11.92 -9.05 5.60
CA ILE A 16 10.67 -8.45 6.10
C ILE A 16 10.88 -7.76 7.44
N PHE A 17 11.53 -8.44 8.39
CA PHE A 17 11.77 -7.91 9.73
C PHE A 17 12.63 -6.63 9.73
N SER A 18 13.55 -6.50 8.77
CA SER A 18 14.41 -5.32 8.65
C SER A 18 13.68 -4.05 8.20
N TYR A 19 12.47 -4.17 7.65
CA TYR A 19 11.76 -3.05 7.01
C TYR A 19 10.34 -2.82 7.53
N LEU A 20 9.63 -3.89 7.89
CA LEU A 20 8.24 -3.83 8.33
C LEU A 20 8.08 -2.92 9.56
N GLY A 21 7.17 -1.95 9.47
CA GLY A 21 6.85 -1.04 10.58
C GLY A 21 7.88 0.05 10.82
N SER A 22 8.90 0.18 9.97
CA SER A 22 9.95 1.19 10.16
C SER A 22 9.58 2.57 9.60
N ILE A 23 8.63 2.66 8.64
CA ILE A 23 8.09 3.95 8.17
C ILE A 23 6.72 4.21 8.80
N VAL A 24 5.87 3.18 8.85
CA VAL A 24 4.56 3.26 9.49
C VAL A 24 4.60 2.39 10.74
N ASN A 25 5.01 3.02 11.84
CA ASN A 25 5.10 2.38 13.15
C ASN A 25 3.72 1.89 13.62
N ILE A 26 3.70 0.85 14.46
CA ILE A 26 2.47 0.36 15.09
C ILE A 26 1.77 1.44 15.91
N THR A 27 2.51 2.39 16.47
CA THR A 27 1.94 3.52 17.24
C THR A 27 1.61 4.75 16.40
N ASP A 28 1.74 4.67 15.07
CA ASP A 28 1.66 5.85 14.21
C ASP A 28 0.29 6.55 14.24
N ASN A 29 -0.79 5.78 14.18
CA ASN A 29 -2.14 6.24 14.41
C ASN A 29 -3.06 5.07 14.80
N PHE A 30 -4.31 5.38 15.12
CA PHE A 30 -5.30 4.39 15.54
C PHE A 30 -5.48 3.26 14.50
N PHE A 31 -5.64 3.63 13.22
CA PHE A 31 -5.89 2.66 12.15
C PHE A 31 -4.64 1.86 11.76
N SER A 32 -3.45 2.47 11.80
CA SER A 32 -2.19 1.74 11.57
C SER A 32 -1.89 0.74 12.67
N ASN A 33 -2.29 1.02 13.92
CA ASN A 33 -2.17 0.09 15.03
C ASN A 33 -3.01 -1.16 14.79
N ILE A 34 -4.32 -0.98 14.53
CA ILE A 34 -5.24 -2.08 14.23
C ILE A 34 -4.75 -2.87 13.02
N ASN A 35 -4.36 -2.20 11.94
CA ASN A 35 -3.83 -2.86 10.76
C ASN A 35 -2.62 -3.75 11.10
N SER A 36 -1.65 -3.22 11.86
CA SER A 36 -0.43 -3.95 12.22
C SER A 36 -0.69 -5.22 13.03
N ILE A 37 -1.85 -5.34 13.70
CA ILE A 37 -2.23 -6.53 14.48
C ILE A 37 -2.99 -7.55 13.62
N ILE A 38 -3.85 -7.11 12.69
CA ILE A 38 -4.90 -7.94 12.08
C ILE A 38 -4.75 -8.11 10.55
N PHE A 39 -3.77 -7.46 9.91
CA PHE A 39 -3.65 -7.53 8.44
C PHE A 39 -3.58 -8.97 7.93
N ASN A 40 -4.29 -9.25 6.83
CA ASN A 40 -4.38 -10.59 6.25
C ASN A 40 -4.13 -10.60 4.73
N GLU A 41 -4.60 -9.57 4.00
CA GLU A 41 -4.38 -9.47 2.55
C GLU A 41 -3.26 -8.49 2.27
N CYS A 42 -2.17 -8.94 1.65
CA CYS A 42 -0.96 -8.14 1.62
C CYS A 42 -0.09 -8.43 0.41
N SER A 43 0.75 -7.46 0.05
CA SER A 43 1.71 -7.60 -1.04
C SER A 43 3.12 -7.25 -0.62
N PHE A 44 4.08 -8.07 -1.03
CA PHE A 44 5.49 -7.81 -0.84
C PHE A 44 6.20 -7.73 -2.20
N CYS A 45 6.92 -6.64 -2.42
CA CYS A 45 7.74 -6.47 -3.61
C CYS A 45 9.17 -6.09 -3.24
N PHE A 46 10.13 -6.78 -3.83
CA PHE A 46 11.55 -6.44 -3.72
C PHE A 46 12.19 -6.45 -5.10
N ILE A 47 12.81 -5.33 -5.48
CA ILE A 47 13.59 -5.18 -6.70
C ILE A 47 15.07 -5.10 -6.34
N MET A 48 15.86 -5.99 -6.95
CA MET A 48 17.31 -6.05 -6.74
C MET A 48 18.03 -4.83 -7.29
N LYS A 49 19.26 -4.64 -6.82
CA LYS A 49 20.15 -3.58 -7.29
C LYS A 49 20.35 -3.70 -8.81
N ASP A 50 20.38 -2.55 -9.48
CA ASP A 50 20.56 -2.39 -10.93
C ASP A 50 19.46 -3.04 -11.80
N LEU A 51 18.39 -3.58 -11.18
CA LEU A 51 17.30 -4.21 -11.91
C LEU A 51 16.17 -3.21 -12.19
N LYS A 52 15.81 -3.09 -13.45
CA LYS A 52 14.64 -2.33 -13.90
C LYS A 52 13.57 -3.34 -14.30
N SER A 53 12.39 -3.25 -13.69
CA SER A 53 11.29 -4.15 -14.05
C SER A 53 10.85 -3.90 -15.49
N ASN A 54 10.84 -4.94 -16.30
CA ASN A 54 10.39 -4.89 -17.71
C ASN A 54 8.86 -4.91 -17.84
N ILE A 55 8.17 -5.25 -16.75
CA ILE A 55 6.71 -5.28 -16.66
C ILE A 55 6.25 -4.37 -15.54
N ASN A 56 5.04 -3.85 -15.69
CA ASN A 56 4.36 -3.15 -14.60
C ASN A 56 3.74 -4.21 -13.69
N LEU A 57 3.95 -4.08 -12.37
CA LEU A 57 3.33 -4.97 -11.41
C LEU A 57 1.97 -4.41 -11.03
N THR A 58 0.97 -5.29 -10.95
CA THR A 58 -0.40 -4.91 -10.57
C THR A 58 -0.89 -5.85 -9.48
N THR A 59 -1.38 -5.29 -8.38
CA THR A 59 -2.24 -5.98 -7.43
C THR A 59 -3.66 -5.49 -7.65
N TYR A 60 -4.59 -6.43 -7.71
CA TYR A 60 -6.02 -6.10 -7.75
C TYR A 60 -6.71 -6.88 -6.64
N PHE A 61 -7.15 -6.15 -5.62
CA PHE A 61 -7.91 -6.71 -4.52
C PHE A 61 -9.39 -6.55 -4.84
N ARG A 62 -10.08 -7.68 -4.92
CA ARG A 62 -11.52 -7.72 -5.11
C ARG A 62 -12.14 -8.33 -3.87
N THR A 63 -12.78 -7.49 -3.07
CA THR A 63 -13.65 -7.93 -1.98
C THR A 63 -14.77 -8.79 -2.55
N ASN A 64 -14.73 -10.10 -2.30
CA ASN A 64 -15.74 -11.06 -2.75
C ASN A 64 -16.55 -11.65 -1.58
N SER A 65 -16.20 -11.33 -0.34
CA SER A 65 -16.90 -11.76 0.86
C SER A 65 -17.69 -10.61 1.48
N GLU A 66 -18.77 -10.93 2.20
CA GLU A 66 -19.51 -10.03 3.10
C GLU A 66 -18.65 -9.59 4.31
N ASN A 67 -17.33 -9.55 4.18
CA ASN A 67 -16.46 -9.16 5.26
C ASN A 67 -16.65 -7.67 5.53
N PHE A 68 -17.05 -7.35 6.76
CA PHE A 68 -17.26 -6.00 7.24
C PHE A 68 -15.98 -5.14 7.19
N ALA A 69 -14.79 -5.75 7.20
CA ALA A 69 -13.52 -5.03 7.19
C ALA A 69 -12.43 -5.74 6.37
N GLN A 70 -11.63 -4.93 5.66
CA GLN A 70 -10.46 -5.35 4.90
C GLN A 70 -9.21 -4.64 5.45
N PHE A 71 -8.21 -5.43 5.82
CA PHE A 71 -6.94 -4.95 6.37
C PHE A 71 -5.80 -5.32 5.44
N GLU A 72 -5.30 -4.32 4.71
CA GLU A 72 -4.25 -4.52 3.73
C GLU A 72 -2.90 -3.97 4.18
N ARG A 73 -1.82 -4.69 3.87
CA ARG A 73 -0.47 -4.16 4.06
C ARG A 73 0.44 -4.43 2.86
N THR A 74 1.05 -3.36 2.35
CA THR A 74 1.97 -3.43 1.22
C THR A 74 3.35 -2.94 1.62
N LEU A 75 4.36 -3.76 1.35
CA LEU A 75 5.77 -3.42 1.55
C LEU A 75 6.51 -3.52 0.22
N ILE A 76 7.05 -2.40 -0.26
CA ILE A 76 7.82 -2.35 -1.50
C ILE A 76 9.22 -1.81 -1.20
N ILE A 77 10.24 -2.55 -1.63
CA ILE A 77 11.64 -2.20 -1.46
C ILE A 77 12.32 -2.19 -2.82
N LEU A 78 12.80 -1.02 -3.23
CA LEU A 78 13.61 -0.83 -4.43
C LEU A 78 15.06 -0.60 -4.02
N SER A 79 15.94 -1.54 -4.38
CA SER A 79 17.38 -1.44 -4.16
C SER A 79 18.04 -0.36 -5.05
N GLU A 80 19.33 -0.12 -4.86
CA GLU A 80 20.05 0.92 -5.61
C GLU A 80 19.88 0.80 -7.14
N ASN A 81 19.67 1.93 -7.82
CA ASN A 81 19.56 2.02 -9.28
C ASN A 81 18.46 1.10 -9.88
N SER A 82 17.45 0.76 -9.09
CA SER A 82 16.33 -0.06 -9.54
C SER A 82 15.13 0.77 -10.01
N LYS A 83 14.21 0.15 -10.77
CA LYS A 83 13.00 0.83 -11.24
C LYS A 83 11.78 -0.08 -11.21
N LEU A 84 10.65 0.47 -10.76
CA LEU A 84 9.36 -0.21 -10.74
C LEU A 84 8.21 0.75 -11.05
N ILE A 85 7.22 0.24 -11.78
CA ILE A 85 5.89 0.83 -11.87
C ILE A 85 4.94 -0.18 -11.21
N TYR A 86 4.21 0.28 -10.20
CA TYR A 86 3.30 -0.52 -9.40
C TYR A 86 1.90 0.07 -9.44
N PHE A 87 0.92 -0.77 -9.75
CA PHE A 87 -0.50 -0.44 -9.77
C PHE A 87 -1.23 -1.20 -8.66
N GLU A 88 -1.94 -0.49 -7.82
CA GLU A 88 -2.85 -1.03 -6.81
C GLU A 88 -4.29 -0.73 -7.25
N GLY A 89 -5.10 -1.77 -7.39
CA GLY A 89 -6.52 -1.64 -7.69
C GLY A 89 -7.38 -2.24 -6.59
N CYS A 90 -8.45 -1.54 -6.20
CA CYS A 90 -9.47 -2.09 -5.30
C CYS A 90 -10.88 -1.82 -5.83
N SER A 91 -11.77 -2.79 -5.74
CA SER A 91 -13.21 -2.59 -5.97
C SER A 91 -14.06 -3.27 -4.91
N ALA A 92 -15.11 -2.57 -4.47
CA ALA A 92 -16.12 -3.12 -3.55
C ALA A 92 -17.43 -3.47 -4.30
N PRO A 93 -18.03 -4.63 -4.00
CA PRO A 93 -19.44 -4.90 -4.29
C PRO A 93 -20.37 -3.96 -3.52
N ILE A 94 -21.63 -3.92 -3.93
CA ILE A 94 -22.70 -3.22 -3.21
C ILE A 94 -23.18 -4.11 -2.07
N PHE A 95 -23.01 -3.63 -0.84
CA PHE A 95 -23.51 -4.30 0.37
C PHE A 95 -24.42 -3.38 1.16
N LEU A 96 -25.32 -3.98 1.95
CA LEU A 96 -26.25 -3.27 2.85
C LEU A 96 -25.56 -2.82 4.14
N GLU A 97 -24.54 -3.55 4.59
CA GLU A 97 -23.72 -3.16 5.75
C GLU A 97 -22.56 -2.26 5.33
N SER A 98 -22.25 -1.27 6.16
CA SER A 98 -21.08 -0.42 5.92
C SER A 98 -19.78 -1.22 6.06
N GLN A 99 -18.79 -0.91 5.24
CA GLN A 99 -17.51 -1.62 5.21
C GLN A 99 -16.34 -0.72 5.59
N LEU A 100 -15.30 -1.32 6.17
CA LEU A 100 -14.05 -0.67 6.52
C LEU A 100 -12.91 -1.16 5.62
N HIS A 101 -12.21 -0.24 4.96
CA HIS A 101 -10.94 -0.53 4.30
C HIS A 101 -9.83 0.21 5.03
N ILE A 102 -8.94 -0.56 5.66
CA ILE A 102 -7.80 -0.04 6.41
C ILE A 102 -6.51 -0.57 5.81
N ALA A 103 -5.82 0.27 5.05
CA ALA A 103 -4.58 -0.11 4.37
C ALA A 103 -3.35 0.61 4.93
N VAL A 104 -2.22 -0.10 4.95
CA VAL A 104 -0.90 0.46 5.25
C VAL A 104 0.06 0.18 4.10
N VAL A 105 0.77 1.20 3.63
CA VAL A 105 1.76 1.07 2.56
C VAL A 105 3.09 1.66 3.02
N GLU A 106 4.14 0.85 2.95
CA GLU A 106 5.52 1.23 3.26
C GLU A 106 6.41 1.06 2.03
N LEU A 107 6.99 2.16 1.55
CA LEU A 107 7.83 2.17 0.34
C LEU A 107 9.27 2.59 0.69
N PHE A 108 10.26 1.80 0.28
CA PHE A 108 11.68 2.12 0.44
C PHE A 108 12.33 2.28 -0.92
N ILE A 109 12.70 3.51 -1.26
CA ILE A 109 13.32 3.85 -2.53
C ILE A 109 14.77 4.21 -2.26
N LYS A 110 15.67 3.23 -2.48
CA LYS A 110 17.09 3.40 -2.24
C LYS A 110 17.74 4.31 -3.29
N THR A 111 19.02 4.57 -3.12
CA THR A 111 19.80 5.50 -3.93
C THR A 111 19.60 5.27 -5.43
N LYS A 112 19.33 6.33 -6.19
CA LYS A 112 19.08 6.30 -7.65
C LYS A 112 17.89 5.43 -8.10
N ALA A 113 17.08 4.91 -7.18
CA ALA A 113 15.95 4.08 -7.55
C ALA A 113 14.70 4.93 -7.89
N ASN A 114 13.82 4.37 -8.71
CA ASN A 114 12.64 5.08 -9.22
C ASN A 114 11.37 4.22 -9.07
N LEU A 115 10.43 4.72 -8.29
CA LEU A 115 9.12 4.09 -8.08
C LEU A 115 8.01 5.01 -8.58
N LYS A 116 7.14 4.46 -9.43
CA LYS A 116 5.82 5.05 -9.70
C LYS A 116 4.77 4.17 -9.04
N TYR A 117 4.08 4.70 -8.04
CA TYR A 117 3.02 4.02 -7.31
C TYR A 117 1.68 4.62 -7.69
N SER A 118 0.82 3.82 -8.33
CA SER A 118 -0.49 4.26 -8.80
C SER A 118 -1.60 3.49 -8.11
N THR A 119 -2.65 4.18 -7.67
CA THR A 119 -3.82 3.56 -7.02
C THR A 119 -5.08 3.91 -7.78
N ILE A 120 -5.90 2.91 -8.09
CA ILE A 120 -7.22 3.08 -8.70
C ILE A 120 -8.23 2.37 -7.81
N GLN A 121 -9.05 3.12 -7.09
CA GLN A 121 -10.04 2.56 -6.18
C GLN A 121 -11.44 3.05 -6.54
N ASN A 122 -12.37 2.10 -6.66
CA ASN A 122 -13.78 2.37 -6.92
C ASN A 122 -14.64 1.69 -5.85
N TRP A 123 -15.29 2.50 -5.03
CA TRP A 123 -16.03 2.08 -3.87
C TRP A 123 -17.53 2.36 -4.01
N TYR A 124 -18.32 1.72 -3.15
CA TYR A 124 -19.74 2.01 -3.01
C TYR A 124 -19.95 3.00 -1.85
N ARG A 125 -20.77 4.03 -2.07
CA ARG A 125 -21.00 5.12 -1.09
C ARG A 125 -22.19 4.87 -0.16
N GLY A 126 -22.87 3.74 -0.30
CA GLY A 126 -24.15 3.48 0.33
C GLY A 126 -25.33 3.99 -0.49
N ASN A 127 -26.53 3.63 -0.06
CA ASN A 127 -27.78 4.04 -0.69
C ASN A 127 -28.26 5.40 -0.17
N GLN A 128 -29.40 5.89 -0.68
CA GLN A 128 -29.96 7.19 -0.30
C GLN A 128 -30.40 7.27 1.17
N LEU A 129 -30.62 6.13 1.81
CA LEU A 129 -31.00 6.01 3.22
C LEU A 129 -29.77 5.97 4.15
N GLY A 130 -28.55 5.97 3.59
CA GLY A 130 -27.30 5.87 4.34
C GLY A 130 -26.90 4.44 4.69
N GLU A 131 -27.57 3.43 4.15
CA GLU A 131 -27.22 2.03 4.36
C GLU A 131 -26.07 1.62 3.44
N GLY A 132 -25.16 0.82 3.98
CA GLY A 132 -24.01 0.31 3.25
C GLY A 132 -22.86 1.32 3.18
N GLY A 133 -22.06 1.15 2.14
CA GLY A 133 -20.97 2.03 1.76
C GLY A 133 -19.67 1.86 2.53
N LEU A 134 -18.60 2.46 2.02
CA LEU A 134 -17.25 2.14 2.45
C LEU A 134 -16.51 3.33 3.07
N TYR A 135 -15.89 3.08 4.21
CA TYR A 135 -14.96 3.98 4.89
C TYR A 135 -13.52 3.58 4.56
N ASN A 136 -12.75 4.53 4.05
CA ASN A 136 -11.41 4.29 3.55
C ASN A 136 -10.36 5.03 4.38
N PHE A 137 -9.68 4.30 5.27
CA PHE A 137 -8.68 4.83 6.18
C PHE A 137 -7.31 4.26 5.82
N THR A 138 -6.48 5.02 5.11
CA THR A 138 -5.22 4.48 4.59
C THR A 138 -4.02 5.33 4.96
N THR A 139 -2.98 4.67 5.47
CA THR A 139 -1.69 5.29 5.78
C THR A 139 -0.65 4.82 4.77
N LYS A 140 -0.19 5.71 3.87
CA LYS A 140 0.85 5.40 2.88
C LYS A 140 2.07 6.28 3.11
N ARG A 141 3.25 5.68 3.18
CA ARG A 141 4.49 6.44 3.37
C ARG A 141 5.66 5.85 2.61
N GLY A 142 6.51 6.73 2.10
CA GLY A 142 7.72 6.36 1.38
C GLY A 142 8.97 7.05 1.90
N PHE A 143 10.09 6.33 1.97
CA PHE A 143 11.42 6.85 2.23
C PHE A 143 12.21 6.95 0.93
N CYS A 144 12.71 8.15 0.66
CA CYS A 144 13.49 8.47 -0.53
C CYS A 144 14.94 8.78 -0.16
N MET A 145 15.86 7.97 -0.68
CA MET A 145 17.31 8.12 -0.48
C MET A 145 17.96 8.99 -1.57
N ASN A 146 19.29 9.01 -1.65
CA ASN A 146 19.99 9.96 -2.53
C ASN A 146 19.61 9.75 -4.01
N ASN A 147 19.25 10.83 -4.72
CA ASN A 147 18.82 10.79 -6.13
C ASN A 147 17.67 9.79 -6.41
N SER A 148 16.86 9.45 -5.41
CA SER A 148 15.70 8.59 -5.61
C SER A 148 14.49 9.38 -6.10
N PHE A 149 13.59 8.69 -6.79
CA PHE A 149 12.34 9.26 -7.29
C PHE A 149 11.13 8.45 -6.82
N LEU A 150 10.15 9.09 -6.18
CA LEU A 150 8.87 8.49 -5.83
C LEU A 150 7.71 9.34 -6.37
N ASN A 151 6.89 8.77 -7.24
CA ASN A 151 5.68 9.41 -7.73
C ASN A 151 4.44 8.66 -7.26
N TRP A 152 3.55 9.38 -6.58
CA TRP A 152 2.23 8.91 -6.16
C TRP A 152 1.18 9.39 -7.17
N ILE A 153 0.40 8.46 -7.73
CA ILE A 153 -0.76 8.77 -8.57
C ILE A 153 -1.96 8.08 -7.93
N GLN A 154 -3.06 8.81 -7.71
CA GLN A 154 -4.24 8.24 -7.06
C GLN A 154 -5.52 8.68 -7.76
N ILE A 155 -6.40 7.71 -8.00
CA ILE A 155 -7.77 7.90 -8.48
C ILE A 155 -8.67 7.15 -7.52
N GLU A 156 -9.55 7.86 -6.83
CA GLU A 156 -10.38 7.29 -5.77
C GLU A 156 -11.80 7.85 -5.86
N ILE A 157 -12.79 6.97 -5.92
CA ILE A 157 -14.19 7.35 -6.15
C ILE A 157 -15.09 6.49 -5.25
N GLY A 158 -16.15 7.10 -4.73
CA GLY A 158 -17.31 6.38 -4.23
C GLY A 158 -17.26 5.88 -2.77
N SER A 159 -16.28 6.29 -1.96
CA SER A 159 -16.31 6.06 -0.52
C SER A 159 -17.27 7.03 0.19
N ILE A 160 -17.76 6.65 1.37
CA ILE A 160 -18.49 7.56 2.27
C ILE A 160 -17.51 8.58 2.85
N ILE A 161 -16.40 8.07 3.39
CA ILE A 161 -15.30 8.88 3.93
C ILE A 161 -13.99 8.34 3.37
N THR A 162 -13.15 9.23 2.88
CA THR A 162 -11.75 8.95 2.60
C THR A 162 -10.89 9.75 3.55
N TRP A 163 -10.03 9.05 4.28
CA TRP A 163 -9.01 9.64 5.12
C TRP A 163 -7.66 9.05 4.75
N LYS A 164 -6.86 9.83 4.01
CA LYS A 164 -5.57 9.40 3.49
C LYS A 164 -4.55 10.51 3.50
N TYR A 165 -3.32 10.14 3.87
CA TYR A 165 -2.16 11.03 3.83
C TYR A 165 -0.93 10.33 3.25
N PRO A 166 -0.88 10.09 1.93
CA PRO A 166 0.34 9.65 1.29
C PRO A 166 1.46 10.66 1.57
N SER A 167 2.54 10.20 2.17
CA SER A 167 3.65 11.06 2.57
C SER A 167 4.97 10.52 2.06
N THR A 168 5.88 11.42 1.67
CA THR A 168 7.23 11.07 1.25
C THR A 168 8.23 11.76 2.16
N TYR A 169 9.13 10.99 2.77
CA TYR A 169 10.29 11.54 3.48
C TYR A 169 11.48 11.59 2.54
N LEU A 170 11.89 12.81 2.19
CA LEU A 170 13.05 13.11 1.37
C LEU A 170 14.32 13.08 2.25
N ILE A 171 14.80 11.88 2.58
CA ILE A 171 15.94 11.68 3.49
C ILE A 171 17.26 11.95 2.76
N GLY A 172 17.35 11.54 1.50
CA GLY A 172 18.57 11.67 0.71
C GLY A 172 18.68 12.95 -0.09
N LYS A 173 19.91 13.36 -0.39
CA LYS A 173 20.20 14.52 -1.24
C LYS A 173 19.63 14.30 -2.65
N LYS A 174 19.00 15.33 -3.21
CA LYS A 174 18.40 15.33 -4.56
C LYS A 174 17.35 14.22 -4.75
N SER A 175 16.69 13.81 -3.67
CA SER A 175 15.47 13.00 -3.78
C SER A 175 14.29 13.86 -4.23
N SER A 176 13.32 13.23 -4.89
CA SER A 176 12.10 13.87 -5.39
C SER A 176 10.91 12.93 -5.32
#